data_AF-A0A1V0RND8-F1
#
_entry.id   AF-A0A1V0RND8-F1
#
_cell.length_a   1.000
_cell.length_b   1.000
_cell.length_c   1.000
_cell.angle_alpha   90.00
_cell.angle_beta   90.00
_cell.angle_gamma   90.00
#
_symmetry.space_group_name_H-M   'P 1'
#
loop_
_entity.id
_entity.type
_entity.pdbx_description
1 polymer ?
#
loop_
_entity_poly.entity_id
_entity_poly.type
_entity_poly.pdbx_seq_one_letter_code
_entity_poly.pdbx_strand_id
1 'polypeptide(L)'
;MKRLHTNQICTITELREPQKVLDAAGGKPVAIMKNSKCIGYLVPEEATLQQEPRYATMDEVMASMRRRRAENQPVLEYLKDK
;
A
#
# COMPACT_ATOMS: atom_id res chain seq x y z
N MET A 1 -0.91 -2.72 18.21
CA MET A 1 -1.22 -1.57 17.34
C MET A 1 -1.54 -2.08 15.94
N LYS A 2 -2.64 -1.64 15.32
CA LYS A 2 -2.93 -1.99 13.92
C LYS A 2 -1.94 -1.23 13.03
N ARG A 3 -1.21 -1.95 12.18
CA ARG A 3 -0.26 -1.34 11.24
C ARG A 3 -1.05 -0.58 10.17
N LEU A 4 -0.74 0.69 9.98
CA LEU A 4 -1.33 1.50 8.89
C LEU A 4 -0.73 1.08 7.56
N HIS A 5 -1.51 1.16 6.49
CA HIS A 5 -1.06 0.88 5.11
C HIS A 5 -0.27 2.03 4.49
N THR A 6 -0.09 3.13 5.23
CA THR A 6 0.68 4.30 4.84
C THR A 6 1.33 4.93 6.08
N ASN A 7 2.36 5.74 5.86
CA ASN A 7 3.00 6.57 6.87
C ASN A 7 2.42 7.99 6.96
N GLN A 8 1.49 8.37 6.08
CA GLN A 8 0.82 9.66 6.12
C GLN A 8 -0.53 9.55 6.82
N ILE A 9 -0.85 10.52 7.67
CA ILE A 9 -2.11 10.57 8.41
C ILE A 9 -2.75 11.95 8.28
N CYS A 10 -4.07 11.99 8.27
CA CYS A 10 -4.85 13.21 8.46
C CYS A 10 -5.97 12.95 9.46
N THR A 11 -6.42 13.98 10.14
CA THR A 11 -7.61 13.96 10.99
C THR A 11 -8.88 14.09 10.15
N ILE A 12 -10.02 13.69 10.72
CA ILE A 12 -11.32 13.91 10.08
C ILE A 12 -11.64 15.41 9.86
N THR A 13 -11.05 16.31 10.64
CA THR A 13 -11.22 17.75 10.49
C THR A 13 -10.43 18.31 9.29
N GLU A 14 -9.25 17.78 9.02
CA GLU A 14 -8.44 18.15 7.84
C GLU A 14 -9.12 17.72 6.53
N LEU A 15 -9.89 16.63 6.53
CA LEU A 15 -10.69 16.20 5.37
C LEU A 15 -11.80 17.15 4.95
N ARG A 16 -12.07 18.22 5.71
CA ARG A 16 -12.93 19.31 5.22
C ARG A 16 -12.31 20.03 4.02
N GLU A 17 -10.98 19.95 3.87
CA GLU A 17 -10.24 20.49 2.72
C GLU A 17 -9.44 19.35 2.04
N PRO A 18 -10.13 18.40 1.37
CA PRO A 18 -9.51 17.18 0.87
C PRO A 18 -8.40 17.44 -0.17
N GLN A 19 -8.51 18.53 -0.93
CA GLN A 19 -7.48 18.93 -1.90
C GLN A 19 -6.13 19.22 -1.22
N LYS A 20 -6.12 19.97 -0.11
CA LYS A 20 -4.88 20.24 0.64
C LYS A 20 -4.24 18.96 1.19
N VAL A 21 -5.07 18.00 1.61
CA VAL A 21 -4.60 16.70 2.08
C VAL A 21 -3.95 15.92 0.92
N LEU A 22 -4.54 15.92 -0.26
CA LEU A 22 -3.99 15.26 -1.45
C LEU A 22 -2.68 15.91 -1.93
N ASP A 23 -2.63 17.24 -1.98
CA ASP A 23 -1.44 17.99 -2.40
C ASP A 23 -0.26 17.72 -1.45
N ALA A 24 -0.52 17.71 -0.13
CA ALA A 24 0.48 17.36 0.88
C ALA A 24 0.90 15.88 0.80
N ALA A 25 0.01 15.01 0.30
CA ALA A 25 0.28 13.58 0.21
C ALA A 25 1.28 13.23 -0.89
N GLY A 26 1.36 14.02 -1.95
CA GLY A 26 2.30 13.83 -3.05
C GLY A 26 2.18 12.44 -3.70
N GLY A 27 0.94 12.03 -4.01
CA GLY A 27 0.65 10.74 -4.67
C GLY A 27 0.66 9.52 -3.75
N LYS A 28 0.87 9.69 -2.44
CA LYS A 28 0.83 8.58 -1.47
C LYS A 28 -0.57 8.46 -0.83
N PRO A 29 -0.99 7.24 -0.42
CA PRO A 29 -2.20 7.08 0.38
C PRO A 29 -2.09 7.81 1.73
N VAL A 30 -3.22 8.32 2.26
CA VAL A 30 -3.30 8.98 3.58
C VAL A 30 -4.29 8.24 4.48
N ALA A 31 -3.90 7.92 5.71
CA ALA A 31 -4.79 7.30 6.69
C ALA A 31 -5.63 8.36 7.41
N ILE A 32 -6.94 8.16 7.46
CA ILE A 32 -7.89 9.05 8.09
C ILE A 32 -8.07 8.63 9.55
N MET A 33 -7.75 9.53 10.48
CA MET A 33 -7.72 9.27 11.90
C MET A 33 -8.89 9.96 12.62
N LYS A 34 -9.55 9.23 13.52
CA LYS A 34 -10.55 9.75 14.48
C LYS A 34 -10.33 9.09 15.84
N ASN A 35 -10.12 9.89 16.89
CA ASN A 35 -9.86 9.40 18.26
C ASN A 35 -8.74 8.33 18.30
N SER A 36 -7.61 8.63 17.65
CA SER A 36 -6.45 7.73 17.53
C SER A 36 -6.73 6.40 16.83
N LYS A 37 -7.85 6.27 16.12
CA LYS A 37 -8.20 5.10 15.31
C LYS A 37 -8.23 5.47 13.83
N CYS A 38 -7.64 4.61 12.99
CA CYS A 38 -7.77 4.69 11.55
C CYS A 38 -9.20 4.27 11.16
N ILE A 39 -9.94 5.19 10.57
CA ILE A 39 -11.33 4.99 10.13
C ILE A 39 -11.48 4.85 8.61
N GLY A 40 -10.44 5.18 7.84
CA GLY A 40 -10.45 5.07 6.39
C GLY A 40 -9.10 5.45 5.79
N TYR A 41 -9.01 5.40 4.47
CA TYR A 41 -7.87 5.87 3.70
C TYR A 41 -8.35 6.76 2.55
N LEU A 42 -7.61 7.83 2.29
CA LEU A 42 -7.71 8.62 1.07
C LEU A 42 -6.60 8.15 0.14
N VAL A 43 -6.95 7.65 -1.04
CA VAL A 43 -5.99 7.06 -1.98
C VAL A 43 -6.06 7.84 -3.29
N PRO A 44 -4.95 8.44 -3.75
CA PRO A 44 -4.89 9.06 -5.07
C PRO A 44 -5.22 8.05 -6.17
N GLU A 45 -5.90 8.50 -7.23
CA GLU A 45 -6.33 7.63 -8.33
C GLU A 45 -5.16 6.82 -8.89
N GLU A 46 -4.02 7.45 -9.18
CA GLU A 46 -2.78 6.81 -9.65
C GLU A 46 -2.23 5.68 -8.75
N ALA A 47 -2.54 5.72 -7.45
CA ALA A 47 -2.15 4.69 -6.49
C ALA A 47 -3.20 3.57 -6.38
N THR A 48 -4.37 3.74 -7.00
CA THR A 48 -5.38 2.70 -7.12
C THR A 48 -5.10 1.77 -8.29
N LEU A 49 -5.87 0.68 -8.37
CA LEU A 49 -5.78 -0.28 -9.44
C LEU A 49 -6.29 0.35 -10.74
N GLN A 50 -5.39 0.62 -11.69
CA GLN A 50 -5.72 1.32 -12.94
C GLN A 50 -6.52 0.48 -13.94
N GLN A 51 -6.50 -0.84 -13.79
CA GLN A 51 -7.16 -1.79 -14.69
C GLN A 51 -7.77 -2.91 -13.85
N GLU A 52 -8.84 -3.53 -14.33
CA GLU A 52 -9.39 -4.70 -13.63
C GLU A 52 -8.32 -5.78 -13.46
N PRO A 53 -8.22 -6.42 -12.28
CA PRO A 53 -7.29 -7.50 -12.09
C PRO A 53 -7.64 -8.62 -13.06
N ARG A 54 -6.64 -9.12 -13.79
CA ARG A 54 -6.76 -10.34 -14.57
C ARG A 54 -5.97 -11.47 -13.93
N TYR A 55 -6.36 -12.70 -14.25
CA TYR A 55 -5.56 -13.87 -13.90
C TYR A 55 -4.20 -13.83 -14.62
N ALA A 56 -3.16 -14.19 -13.88
CA ALA A 56 -1.83 -14.43 -14.44
C ALA A 56 -1.73 -15.87 -14.95
N THR A 57 -1.06 -16.07 -16.08
CA THR A 57 -0.74 -17.42 -16.56
C THR A 57 0.36 -18.05 -15.71
N MET A 58 0.51 -19.38 -15.77
CA MET A 58 1.59 -20.08 -15.08
C MET A 58 2.97 -19.53 -15.49
N ASP A 59 3.17 -19.24 -16.78
CA ASP A 59 4.42 -18.70 -17.29
C ASP A 59 4.74 -17.31 -16.72
N GLU A 60 3.73 -16.44 -16.63
CA GLU A 60 3.86 -15.11 -16.02
C GLU A 60 4.23 -15.20 -14.55
N VAL A 61 3.61 -16.13 -13.81
CA VAL A 61 3.92 -16.39 -12.40
C VAL A 61 5.36 -16.88 -12.25
N MET A 62 5.76 -17.88 -13.04
CA MET A 62 7.11 -18.45 -12.98
C MET A 62 8.19 -17.43 -13.38
N ALA A 63 7.93 -16.58 -14.37
CA ALA A 63 8.80 -15.48 -14.73
C ALA A 63 8.95 -14.47 -13.59
N SER A 64 7.83 -14.10 -12.94
CA SER A 64 7.80 -13.24 -11.76
C SER A 64 8.60 -13.82 -10.58
N MET A 65 8.45 -15.11 -10.30
CA MET A 65 9.18 -15.81 -9.23
C MET A 65 10.69 -15.84 -9.49
N ARG A 66 11.11 -16.11 -10.74
CA ARG A 66 12.52 -16.06 -11.13
C ARG A 66 13.11 -14.65 -10.97
N ARG A 67 12.37 -13.62 -11.41
CA ARG A 67 12.81 -12.22 -11.33
C ARG A 67 13.07 -11.77 -9.90
N ARG A 68 12.19 -12.10 -8.97
CA ARG A 68 12.31 -11.69 -7.55
C ARG A 68 13.13 -12.66 -6.70
N ARG A 69 13.75 -13.68 -7.29
CA ARG A 69 14.49 -14.70 -6.53
C ARG A 69 15.57 -14.08 -5.66
N ALA A 70 16.38 -13.16 -6.21
CA ALA A 70 17.47 -12.52 -5.47
C ALA A 70 16.97 -11.67 -4.29
N GLU A 71 15.87 -10.93 -4.47
CA GLU A 71 15.25 -10.11 -3.42
C GLU A 71 14.61 -10.96 -2.32
N ASN A 72 14.00 -12.08 -2.71
CA ASN A 72 13.28 -12.96 -1.79
C ASN A 72 14.20 -13.95 -1.06
N GLN A 73 15.39 -14.24 -1.61
CA GLN A 73 16.31 -15.25 -1.09
C GLN A 73 16.66 -15.05 0.40
N PRO A 74 16.98 -13.84 0.90
CA PRO A 74 17.31 -13.65 2.31
C PRO A 74 16.15 -13.98 3.25
N VAL A 75 14.91 -13.66 2.84
CA VAL A 75 13.71 -13.98 3.61
C VAL A 75 13.48 -15.50 3.63
N LEU A 76 13.67 -16.16 2.48
CA LEU A 76 13.53 -17.62 2.39
C LEU A 76 14.57 -18.35 3.22
N GLU A 77 15.81 -17.84 3.31
CA GLU A 77 16.85 -18.40 4.16
C GLU A 77 16.51 -18.25 5.64
N TYR A 78 16.08 -17.06 6.06
CA TYR A 78 15.60 -16.83 7.42
C TYR A 78 14.44 -17.78 7.81
N LEU A 79 13.54 -18.08 6.87
CA LEU A 79 12.40 -18.96 7.11
C LEU A 79 12.76 -20.45 7.15
N LYS A 80 13.93 -20.87 6.66
CA LYS A 80 14.37 -22.28 6.78
C LYS A 80 14.81 -22.63 8.20
N ASP A 81 15.26 -21.64 8.96
CA ASP A 81 15.79 -21.80 10.32
C ASP A 81 14.70 -21.66 11.41
N LYS A 82 13.42 -21.55 11.00
CA LYS A 82 12.24 -21.52 11.86
C LYS A 82 11.32 -22.70 11.61
#